data_AF-A0AAD7EFJ0-F1
#
_entry.id   AF-A0AAD7EFJ0-F1
#
_cell.length_a   1.000
_cell.length_b   1.000
_cell.length_c   1.000
_cell.angle_alpha   90.00
_cell.angle_beta   90.00
_cell.angle_gamma   90.00
#
_symmetry.space_group_name_H-M   'P 1'
#
loop_
_entity.id
_entity.type
_entity.pdbx_description
1 polymer ?
#
loop_
_entity_poly.entity_id
_entity_poly.type
_entity_poly.pdbx_seq_one_letter_code
_entity_poly.pdbx_strand_id
1 'polypeptide(L)'
;MLNALAADRARIADLDAQIRDLERSLSVLRSEKSAVQERLDSYKYPVLTLPNEIVCEIFVHFLPPYPICPPPTDPLSPILLTHICRGWREIALASPVLWRAIHISGNDDLVSTFLSRSVLRPLSIHLNEWRQPFDDLAQDFLAPLLPHCARLEYLTLRLSACFGSPRIDAAMPLLQRIDLALDNHSESPLVVLRQAPLLRAAVLNDYAAASTALPWAQLTSLTLTTV
;
A
#
# COMPACT_ATOMS: atom_id res chain seq x y z
N MET A 1 -24.23 -9.56 -72.42
CA MET A 1 -23.19 -8.56 -72.13
C MET A 1 -23.80 -7.19 -71.77
N LEU A 2 -24.72 -6.63 -72.58
CA LEU A 2 -25.40 -5.34 -72.28
C LEU A 2 -26.22 -5.32 -70.97
N ASN A 3 -26.94 -6.40 -70.64
CA ASN A 3 -27.73 -6.48 -69.40
C ASN A 3 -26.89 -6.52 -68.10
N ALA A 4 -25.68 -7.11 -68.17
CA ALA A 4 -24.76 -7.13 -67.02
C ALA A 4 -24.21 -5.73 -66.73
N LEU A 5 -23.87 -4.97 -67.78
CA LEU A 5 -23.38 -3.59 -67.67
C LEU A 5 -24.43 -2.63 -67.08
N ALA A 6 -25.71 -2.86 -67.37
CA ALA A 6 -26.82 -2.08 -66.81
C ALA A 6 -27.04 -2.40 -65.31
N ALA A 7 -26.91 -3.67 -64.92
CA ALA A 7 -27.00 -4.10 -63.52
C ALA A 7 -25.86 -3.51 -62.67
N ASP A 8 -24.63 -3.51 -63.19
CA ASP A 8 -23.47 -2.93 -62.49
C ASP A 8 -23.62 -1.42 -62.28
N ARG A 9 -24.15 -0.69 -63.28
CA ARG A 9 -24.44 0.75 -63.15
C ARG A 9 -25.51 1.05 -62.11
N ALA A 10 -26.57 0.24 -62.05
CA ALA A 10 -27.61 0.37 -61.03
C ALA A 10 -27.03 0.10 -59.63
N ARG A 11 -26.12 -0.89 -59.51
CA ARG A 11 -25.46 -1.20 -58.24
C ARG A 11 -24.52 -0.08 -57.79
N ILE A 12 -23.77 0.54 -58.69
CA ILE A 12 -22.93 1.71 -58.35
C ILE A 12 -23.81 2.86 -57.84
N ALA A 13 -24.92 3.16 -58.52
CA ALA A 13 -25.82 4.24 -58.09
C ALA A 13 -26.43 3.99 -56.70
N ASP A 14 -26.77 2.74 -56.39
CA ASP A 14 -27.23 2.30 -55.07
C ASP A 14 -26.12 2.44 -54.02
N LEU A 15 -24.89 1.99 -54.31
CA LEU A 15 -23.74 2.15 -53.42
C LEU A 15 -23.42 3.63 -53.17
N ASP A 16 -23.46 4.48 -54.19
CA ASP A 16 -23.25 5.92 -54.05
C ASP A 16 -24.35 6.57 -53.19
N ALA A 17 -25.59 6.10 -53.28
CA ALA A 17 -26.67 6.56 -52.41
C ALA A 17 -26.43 6.16 -50.95
N GLN A 18 -26.02 4.90 -50.72
CA GLN A 18 -25.68 4.41 -49.39
C GLN A 18 -24.46 5.15 -48.80
N ILE A 19 -23.43 5.45 -49.60
CA ILE A 19 -22.29 6.26 -49.18
C ILE A 19 -22.75 7.64 -48.73
N ARG A 20 -23.57 8.33 -49.53
CA ARG A 20 -24.07 9.67 -49.18
C ARG A 20 -24.88 9.66 -47.87
N ASP A 21 -25.71 8.65 -47.67
CA ASP A 21 -26.53 8.54 -46.46
C ASP A 21 -25.67 8.20 -45.22
N LEU A 22 -24.66 7.34 -45.37
CA LEU A 22 -23.69 7.07 -44.30
C LEU A 22 -22.83 8.29 -43.97
N GLU A 23 -22.38 9.04 -44.96
CA GLU A 23 -21.62 10.28 -44.77
C GLU A 23 -22.44 11.34 -44.02
N ARG A 24 -23.73 11.48 -44.37
CA ARG A 24 -24.66 12.35 -43.64
C ARG A 24 -24.78 11.91 -42.18
N SER A 25 -24.99 10.62 -41.95
CA SER A 25 -25.13 10.06 -40.61
C SER A 25 -23.86 10.25 -39.77
N LEU A 26 -22.69 10.04 -40.39
CA LEU A 26 -21.38 10.21 -39.77
C LEU A 26 -21.11 11.68 -39.42
N SER A 27 -21.52 12.62 -40.27
CA SER A 27 -21.46 14.06 -39.99
C SER A 27 -22.27 14.44 -38.75
N VAL A 28 -23.51 13.94 -38.65
CA VAL A 28 -24.39 14.17 -37.49
C VAL A 28 -23.79 13.60 -36.22
N LEU A 29 -23.30 12.37 -36.24
CA LEU A 29 -22.67 11.76 -35.05
C LEU A 29 -21.38 12.49 -34.65
N ARG A 30 -20.62 13.03 -35.60
CA ARG A 30 -19.42 13.83 -35.31
C ARG A 30 -19.78 15.16 -34.65
N SER A 31 -20.81 15.86 -35.11
CA SER A 31 -21.25 17.11 -34.49
C SER A 31 -21.80 16.88 -33.10
N GLU A 32 -22.60 15.83 -32.92
CA GLU A 32 -23.10 15.43 -31.60
C GLU A 32 -21.96 15.07 -30.65
N LYS A 33 -20.98 14.27 -31.11
CA LYS A 33 -19.77 13.96 -30.34
C LYS A 33 -19.03 15.23 -29.93
N SER A 34 -18.86 16.19 -30.84
CA SER A 34 -18.17 17.46 -30.55
C SER A 34 -18.90 18.25 -29.48
N ALA A 35 -20.23 18.38 -29.59
CA ALA A 35 -21.04 19.09 -28.61
C ALA A 35 -21.00 18.41 -27.23
N VAL A 36 -21.00 17.07 -27.18
CA VAL A 36 -20.83 16.33 -25.92
C VAL A 36 -19.44 16.57 -25.33
N GLN A 37 -18.39 16.53 -26.15
CA GLN A 37 -17.02 16.75 -25.72
C GLN A 37 -16.83 18.17 -25.15
N GLU A 38 -17.34 19.20 -25.82
CA GLU A 38 -17.29 20.60 -25.33
C GLU A 38 -17.98 20.77 -23.97
N ARG A 39 -19.13 20.12 -23.76
CA ARG A 39 -19.77 20.11 -22.43
C ARG A 39 -18.91 19.41 -21.39
N LEU A 40 -18.30 18.27 -21.73
CA LEU A 40 -17.43 17.54 -20.81
C LEU A 40 -16.19 18.36 -20.42
N ASP A 41 -15.60 19.06 -21.38
CA ASP A 41 -14.42 19.91 -21.17
C ASP A 41 -14.75 21.17 -20.33
N SER A 42 -16.01 21.61 -20.33
CA SER A 42 -16.48 22.70 -19.47
C SER A 42 -16.53 22.32 -17.98
N TYR A 43 -16.66 21.02 -17.66
CA TYR A 43 -16.58 20.54 -16.30
C TYR A 43 -15.12 20.51 -15.85
N LYS A 44 -14.76 21.41 -14.93
CA LYS A 44 -13.51 21.27 -14.19
C LYS A 44 -13.67 20.15 -13.17
N TYR A 45 -13.01 19.02 -13.40
CA TYR A 45 -12.89 17.96 -12.40
C TYR A 45 -11.94 18.45 -11.30
N PRO A 46 -12.45 18.87 -10.12
CA PRO A 46 -11.63 19.62 -9.16
C PRO A 46 -10.42 18.81 -8.71
N VAL A 47 -10.59 17.49 -8.54
CA VAL A 47 -9.52 16.62 -8.08
C VAL A 47 -8.40 16.37 -9.09
N LEU A 48 -8.62 16.73 -10.36
CA LEU A 48 -7.60 16.70 -11.42
C LEU A 48 -6.94 18.06 -11.64
N THR A 49 -7.44 19.12 -11.00
CA THR A 49 -6.88 20.48 -11.10
C THR A 49 -6.21 20.95 -9.82
N LEU A 50 -6.32 20.19 -8.74
CA LEU A 50 -5.62 20.45 -7.49
C LEU A 50 -4.10 20.23 -7.66
N PRO A 51 -3.27 21.06 -6.99
CA PRO A 51 -1.84 20.77 -6.85
C PRO A 51 -1.61 19.40 -6.21
N ASN A 52 -0.51 18.74 -6.59
CA ASN A 52 -0.17 17.40 -6.11
C ASN A 52 -0.07 17.34 -4.58
N GLU A 53 0.37 18.42 -3.94
CA GLU A 53 0.51 18.53 -2.49
C GLU A 53 -0.86 18.45 -1.79
N ILE A 54 -1.89 19.10 -2.37
CA ILE A 54 -3.24 19.08 -1.81
C ILE A 54 -3.87 17.71 -2.01
N VAL A 55 -3.67 17.08 -3.17
CA VAL A 55 -4.13 15.71 -3.42
C VAL A 55 -3.45 14.72 -2.47
N CYS A 56 -2.14 14.86 -2.26
CA CYS A 56 -1.41 14.06 -1.28
C CYS A 56 -1.96 14.24 0.14
N GLU A 57 -2.35 15.46 0.52
CA GLU A 57 -2.89 15.68 1.87
C GLU A 57 -4.31 15.11 2.02
N ILE A 58 -5.13 15.18 0.97
CA ILE A 58 -6.40 14.45 0.92
C ILE A 58 -6.16 12.93 1.08
N PHE A 59 -5.12 12.38 0.45
CA PHE A 59 -4.77 10.96 0.58
C PHE A 59 -4.38 10.60 2.01
N VAL A 60 -3.58 11.43 2.69
CA VAL A 60 -3.20 11.18 4.09
C VAL A 60 -4.43 11.21 5.00
N HIS A 61 -5.35 12.15 4.79
CA HIS A 61 -6.61 12.21 5.55
C HIS A 61 -7.60 11.09 5.23
N PHE A 62 -7.46 10.44 4.08
CA PHE A 62 -8.24 9.26 3.71
C PHE A 62 -7.79 8.00 4.46
N LEU A 63 -6.48 7.87 4.75
CA LEU A 63 -5.93 6.72 5.46
C LEU A 63 -6.31 6.76 6.97
N PRO A 64 -6.28 5.60 7.66
CA PRO A 64 -6.40 5.58 9.10
C PRO A 64 -5.32 6.44 9.78
N PRO A 65 -5.61 7.05 10.94
CA PRO A 65 -4.63 7.82 11.68
C PRO A 65 -3.37 7.00 11.96
N TYR A 66 -2.20 7.50 11.55
CA TYR A 66 -0.92 6.90 11.91
C TYR A 66 -0.79 6.80 13.44
N PRO A 67 -0.32 5.68 14.02
CA PRO A 67 0.47 4.59 13.40
C PRO A 67 -0.34 3.38 12.89
N ILE A 68 -1.65 3.49 12.72
CA ILE A 68 -2.49 2.36 12.28
C ILE A 68 -2.07 1.92 10.88
N CYS A 69 -1.84 0.62 10.72
CA CYS A 69 -1.49 -0.02 9.46
C CYS A 69 -2.71 -0.73 8.86
N PRO A 70 -3.40 -0.15 7.86
CA PRO A 70 -4.48 -0.85 7.17
C PRO A 70 -3.92 -2.08 6.41
N PRO A 71 -4.61 -3.24 6.46
CA PRO A 71 -4.30 -4.37 5.59
C PRO A 71 -4.30 -3.97 4.10
N PRO A 72 -3.51 -4.62 3.23
CA PRO A 72 -3.50 -4.33 1.79
C PRO A 72 -4.87 -4.39 1.12
N THR A 73 -5.76 -5.27 1.62
CA THR A 73 -7.13 -5.49 1.14
C THR A 73 -8.15 -4.52 1.74
N ASP A 74 -7.75 -3.70 2.70
CA ASP A 74 -8.63 -2.73 3.35
C ASP A 74 -8.99 -1.59 2.37
N PRO A 75 -10.25 -1.12 2.36
CA PRO A 75 -10.64 0.00 1.51
C PRO A 75 -9.87 1.29 1.83
N LEU A 76 -9.33 1.43 3.04
CA LEU A 76 -8.50 2.57 3.46
C LEU A 76 -7.01 2.30 3.26
N SER A 77 -6.63 1.29 2.47
CA SER A 77 -5.24 1.02 2.09
C SER A 77 -4.72 2.07 1.08
N PRO A 78 -3.45 2.49 1.18
CA PRO A 78 -2.85 3.37 0.18
C PRO A 78 -2.78 2.73 -1.23
N ILE A 79 -2.89 1.39 -1.32
CA ILE A 79 -2.93 0.67 -2.60
C ILE A 79 -4.14 1.12 -3.42
N LEU A 80 -5.32 1.30 -2.80
CA LEU A 80 -6.54 1.71 -3.52
C LEU A 80 -6.33 3.01 -4.30
N LEU A 81 -5.62 3.98 -3.70
CA LEU A 81 -5.31 5.27 -4.33
C LEU A 81 -4.51 5.11 -5.64
N THR A 82 -3.76 4.00 -5.77
CA THR A 82 -2.98 3.69 -6.98
C THR A 82 -3.81 3.06 -8.11
N HIS A 83 -5.08 2.75 -7.86
CA HIS A 83 -6.00 2.09 -8.80
C HIS A 83 -7.16 2.98 -9.27
N ILE A 84 -7.32 4.20 -8.73
CA ILE A 84 -8.43 5.11 -9.07
C ILE A 84 -8.26 5.68 -10.48
N CYS A 85 -7.15 6.37 -10.74
CA CYS A 85 -6.80 6.88 -12.05
C CYS A 85 -5.28 7.04 -12.18
N ARG A 86 -4.79 7.29 -13.41
CA ARG A 86 -3.35 7.46 -13.66
C ARG A 86 -2.72 8.60 -12.85
N GLY A 87 -3.38 9.75 -12.76
CA GLY A 87 -2.85 10.90 -12.00
C GLY A 87 -2.72 10.61 -10.51
N TRP A 88 -3.74 9.98 -9.91
CA TRP A 88 -3.70 9.59 -8.50
C TRP A 88 -2.63 8.53 -8.24
N ARG A 89 -2.46 7.59 -9.16
CA ARG A 89 -1.38 6.61 -9.10
C ARG A 89 -0.01 7.27 -9.07
N GLU A 90 0.25 8.21 -9.96
CA GLU A 90 1.52 8.93 -10.01
C GLU A 90 1.77 9.69 -8.69
N ILE A 91 0.76 10.40 -8.17
CA ILE A 91 0.87 11.14 -6.89
C ILE A 91 1.08 10.19 -5.71
N ALA A 92 0.28 9.13 -5.60
CA ALA A 92 0.35 8.19 -4.48
C ALA A 92 1.71 7.46 -4.45
N LEU A 93 2.20 7.02 -5.62
CA LEU A 93 3.52 6.37 -5.72
C LEU A 93 4.67 7.33 -5.40
N ALA A 94 4.53 8.62 -5.72
CA ALA A 94 5.50 9.67 -5.42
C ALA A 94 5.42 10.23 -3.99
N SER A 95 4.52 9.72 -3.14
CA SER A 95 4.24 10.26 -1.81
C SER A 95 4.66 9.31 -0.69
N PRO A 96 5.92 9.39 -0.18
CA PRO A 96 6.46 8.42 0.79
C PRO A 96 5.67 8.29 2.09
N VAL A 97 4.94 9.34 2.48
CA VAL A 97 4.15 9.35 3.73
C VAL A 97 3.04 8.29 3.72
N LEU A 98 2.49 7.96 2.55
CA LEU A 98 1.40 6.97 2.41
C LEU A 98 1.88 5.53 2.60
N TRP A 99 3.18 5.27 2.45
CA TRP A 99 3.78 3.93 2.47
C TRP A 99 4.46 3.62 3.81
N ARG A 100 4.31 4.49 4.81
CA ARG A 100 5.07 4.41 6.07
C ARG A 100 4.42 3.54 7.16
N ALA A 101 3.17 3.12 6.96
CA ALA A 101 2.43 2.22 7.85
C ALA A 101 2.20 0.90 7.09
N ILE A 102 2.82 -0.17 7.56
CA ILE A 102 2.91 -1.45 6.85
C ILE A 102 2.21 -2.51 7.69
N HIS A 103 1.17 -3.12 7.12
CA HIS A 103 0.55 -4.31 7.67
C HIS A 103 1.07 -5.53 6.91
N ILE A 104 1.47 -6.56 7.63
CA ILE A 104 2.07 -7.76 7.08
C ILE A 104 1.26 -8.96 7.56
N SER A 105 0.82 -9.77 6.60
CA SER A 105 0.07 -10.99 6.85
C SER A 105 0.51 -12.07 5.84
N GLY A 106 1.70 -12.62 6.04
CA GLY A 106 2.27 -13.69 5.20
C GLY A 106 3.40 -13.25 4.26
N ASN A 107 3.67 -14.07 3.24
CA ASN A 107 4.71 -13.83 2.24
C ASN A 107 4.23 -12.78 1.23
N ASP A 108 4.60 -11.52 1.48
CA ASP A 108 4.12 -10.36 0.74
C ASP A 108 5.30 -9.63 0.09
N ASP A 109 5.40 -9.71 -1.24
CA ASP A 109 6.21 -8.80 -2.08
C ASP A 109 5.89 -7.31 -1.81
N LEU A 110 4.75 -7.05 -1.15
CA LEU A 110 4.33 -5.73 -0.73
C LEU A 110 5.23 -5.14 0.35
N VAL A 111 5.88 -5.95 1.20
CA VAL A 111 6.75 -5.43 2.27
C VAL A 111 7.92 -4.65 1.69
N SER A 112 8.67 -5.26 0.77
CA SER A 112 9.79 -4.62 0.06
C SER A 112 9.33 -3.38 -0.72
N THR A 113 8.13 -3.46 -1.29
CA THR A 113 7.49 -2.36 -2.02
C THR A 113 7.17 -1.16 -1.12
N PHE A 114 6.60 -1.39 0.07
CA PHE A 114 6.32 -0.31 1.03
C PHE A 114 7.61 0.26 1.64
N LEU A 115 8.57 -0.61 1.98
CA LEU A 115 9.87 -0.20 2.51
C LEU A 115 10.64 0.70 1.53
N SER A 116 10.66 0.34 0.25
CA SER A 116 11.30 1.15 -0.79
C SER A 116 10.58 2.49 -1.01
N ARG A 117 9.24 2.50 -1.04
CA ARG A 117 8.45 3.73 -1.28
C ARG A 117 8.38 4.68 -0.10
N SER A 118 8.54 4.18 1.13
CA SER A 118 8.58 5.03 2.33
C SER A 118 9.88 5.83 2.48
N VAL A 119 10.92 5.50 1.70
CA VAL A 119 12.20 6.23 1.60
C VAL A 119 12.90 6.38 2.97
N LEU A 120 12.81 7.55 3.60
CA LEU A 120 13.43 7.86 4.90
C LEU A 120 12.38 8.14 5.98
N ARG A 121 11.09 7.95 5.69
CA ARG A 121 10.02 8.23 6.65
C ARG A 121 10.09 7.29 7.84
N PRO A 122 9.73 7.75 9.05
CA PRO A 122 9.54 6.87 10.19
C PRO A 122 8.46 5.83 9.91
N LEU A 123 8.65 4.61 10.41
CA LEU A 123 7.88 3.43 10.03
C LEU A 123 7.03 2.91 11.20
N SER A 124 5.79 2.53 10.89
CA SER A 124 4.98 1.64 11.72
C SER A 124 4.85 0.30 11.00
N ILE A 125 5.22 -0.80 11.65
CA ILE A 125 5.16 -2.14 11.06
C ILE A 125 4.41 -3.07 11.99
N HIS A 126 3.32 -3.64 11.47
CA HIS A 126 2.48 -4.57 12.18
C HIS A 126 2.50 -5.91 11.47
N LEU A 127 3.13 -6.90 12.09
CA LEU A 127 3.06 -8.29 11.67
C LEU A 127 2.05 -9.01 12.57
N ASN A 128 0.85 -9.22 12.03
CA ASN A 128 -0.23 -9.90 12.72
C ASN A 128 -0.34 -11.31 12.15
N GLU A 129 -0.06 -12.31 12.98
CA GLU A 129 -0.25 -13.73 12.68
C GLU A 129 0.67 -14.26 11.56
N TRP A 130 1.96 -14.38 11.86
CA TRP A 130 2.85 -15.17 11.02
C TRP A 130 2.50 -16.66 11.14
N ARG A 131 1.92 -17.22 10.07
CA ARG A 131 1.51 -18.64 10.00
C ARG A 131 2.41 -19.49 9.09
N GLN A 132 3.42 -18.89 8.47
CA GLN A 132 4.34 -19.58 7.56
C GLN A 132 5.45 -20.29 8.35
N PRO A 133 6.14 -21.28 7.73
CA PRO A 133 7.35 -21.87 8.29
C PRO A 133 8.39 -20.84 8.74
N PHE A 134 9.26 -21.28 9.64
CA PHE A 134 10.25 -20.43 10.30
C PHE A 134 11.29 -19.82 9.33
N ASP A 135 11.77 -20.59 8.35
CA ASP A 135 12.80 -20.12 7.41
C ASP A 135 12.33 -18.93 6.57
N ASP A 136 11.03 -18.89 6.28
CA ASP A 136 10.37 -17.81 5.54
C ASP A 136 10.35 -16.50 6.35
N LEU A 137 10.27 -16.56 7.69
CA LEU A 137 10.30 -15.36 8.54
C LEU A 137 11.62 -14.61 8.41
N ALA A 138 12.73 -15.35 8.37
CA ALA A 138 14.05 -14.78 8.25
C ALA A 138 14.26 -14.13 6.86
N GLN A 139 13.87 -14.81 5.80
CA GLN A 139 14.10 -14.38 4.42
C GLN A 139 13.09 -13.33 3.96
N ASP A 140 11.80 -13.55 4.18
CA ASP A 140 10.75 -12.75 3.56
C ASP A 140 10.40 -11.51 4.39
N PHE A 141 10.68 -11.54 5.71
CA PHE A 141 10.36 -10.44 6.60
C PHE A 141 11.60 -9.78 7.22
N LEU A 142 12.42 -10.54 7.94
CA LEU A 142 13.50 -9.94 8.73
C LEU A 142 14.64 -9.40 7.87
N ALA A 143 15.08 -10.13 6.84
CA ALA A 143 16.14 -9.66 5.95
C ALA A 143 15.79 -8.33 5.25
N PRO A 144 14.58 -8.14 4.70
CA PRO A 144 14.13 -6.83 4.20
C PRO A 144 14.00 -5.77 5.29
N LEU A 145 13.60 -6.15 6.51
CA LEU A 145 13.35 -5.21 7.60
C LEU A 145 14.63 -4.64 8.23
N LEU A 146 15.66 -5.47 8.42
CA LEU A 146 16.88 -5.12 9.18
C LEU A 146 17.54 -3.81 8.75
N PRO A 147 17.70 -3.51 7.44
CA PRO A 147 18.26 -2.23 6.98
C PRO A 147 17.43 -0.99 7.39
N HIS A 148 16.17 -1.17 7.77
CA HIS A 148 15.23 -0.10 8.09
C HIS A 148 14.92 0.02 9.58
N CYS A 149 15.52 -0.82 10.45
CA CYS A 149 15.28 -0.79 11.90
C CYS A 149 15.51 0.60 12.53
N ALA A 150 16.45 1.39 11.99
CA ALA A 150 16.73 2.72 12.49
C ALA A 150 15.55 3.71 12.34
N ARG A 151 14.61 3.40 11.43
CA ARG A 151 13.43 4.22 11.09
C ARG A 151 12.18 3.80 11.85
N LEU A 152 12.19 2.68 12.58
CA LEU A 152 11.01 2.15 13.26
C LEU A 152 10.60 3.07 14.42
N GLU A 153 9.35 3.53 14.40
CA GLU A 153 8.68 4.20 15.53
C GLU A 153 7.74 3.26 16.27
N TYR A 154 7.08 2.35 15.53
CA TYR A 154 6.11 1.39 16.08
C TYR A 154 6.38 0.02 15.47
N LEU A 155 6.51 -0.99 16.33
CA LEU A 155 6.73 -2.37 15.92
C LEU A 155 5.78 -3.30 16.67
N THR A 156 4.94 -4.00 15.93
CA THR A 156 4.06 -5.05 16.45
C THR A 156 4.45 -6.38 15.82
N LEU A 157 4.80 -7.38 16.63
CA LEU A 157 5.10 -8.74 16.18
C LEU A 157 4.24 -9.74 16.95
N ARG A 158 3.31 -10.40 16.25
CA ARG A 158 2.50 -11.50 16.78
C ARG A 158 2.88 -12.79 16.05
N LEU A 159 3.58 -13.68 16.74
CA LEU A 159 4.25 -14.84 16.15
C LEU A 159 3.83 -16.15 16.82
N SER A 160 3.44 -17.11 16.00
CA SER A 160 3.11 -18.48 16.41
C SER A 160 4.25 -19.43 16.01
N ALA A 161 4.70 -20.28 16.93
CA ALA A 161 5.63 -21.38 16.68
C ALA A 161 6.98 -21.03 15.98
N CYS A 162 7.76 -20.11 16.55
CA CYS A 162 9.14 -19.89 16.09
C CYS A 162 10.12 -20.89 16.72
N PHE A 163 10.54 -21.92 15.99
CA PHE A 163 11.66 -22.79 16.37
C PHE A 163 12.92 -22.36 15.61
N GLY A 164 13.86 -21.72 16.32
CA GLY A 164 15.07 -21.11 15.77
C GLY A 164 15.18 -19.64 16.21
N SER A 165 16.34 -19.01 16.01
CA SER A 165 16.71 -17.72 16.63
C SER A 165 16.88 -16.58 15.61
N PRO A 166 15.86 -16.20 14.82
CA PRO A 166 16.03 -15.15 13.85
C PRO A 166 15.95 -13.83 14.63
N ARG A 167 17.11 -13.27 14.96
CA ARG A 167 17.21 -12.21 15.95
C ARG A 167 17.16 -10.84 15.29
N ILE A 168 16.25 -10.00 15.74
CA ILE A 168 16.33 -8.57 15.47
C ILE A 168 17.30 -7.98 16.48
N ASP A 169 18.52 -7.71 16.04
CA ASP A 169 19.57 -7.10 16.84
C ASP A 169 20.08 -5.84 16.16
N ALA A 170 19.39 -4.73 16.42
CA ALA A 170 19.61 -3.47 15.73
C ALA A 170 19.41 -2.28 16.67
N ALA A 171 19.95 -1.13 16.26
CA ALA A 171 19.60 0.15 16.86
C ALA A 171 18.26 0.62 16.29
N MET A 172 17.32 0.98 17.18
CA MET A 172 16.01 1.52 16.85
C MET A 172 15.83 2.86 17.58
N PRO A 173 16.58 3.91 17.18
CA PRO A 173 16.65 5.16 17.91
C PRO A 173 15.31 5.91 17.96
N LEU A 174 14.42 5.65 16.99
CA LEU A 174 13.10 6.27 16.88
C LEU A 174 11.97 5.46 17.54
N LEU A 175 12.24 4.25 18.03
CA LEU A 175 11.18 3.35 18.50
C LEU A 175 10.50 3.93 19.74
N GLN A 176 9.20 4.15 19.65
CA GLN A 176 8.36 4.73 20.72
C GLN A 176 7.52 3.66 21.41
N ARG A 177 7.03 2.68 20.65
CA ARG A 177 6.20 1.58 21.15
C ARG A 177 6.58 0.25 20.51
N ILE A 178 6.60 -0.79 21.33
CA ILE A 178 6.75 -2.18 20.87
C ILE A 178 5.61 -3.04 21.42
N ASP A 179 5.06 -3.92 20.59
CA ASP A 179 4.03 -4.89 20.96
C ASP A 179 4.50 -6.27 20.50
N LEU A 180 4.71 -7.19 21.43
CA LEU A 180 5.24 -8.52 21.18
C LEU A 180 4.34 -9.57 21.82
N ALA A 181 3.80 -10.46 21.00
CA ALA A 181 3.06 -11.63 21.44
C ALA A 181 3.68 -12.89 20.81
N LEU A 182 4.15 -13.80 21.66
CA LEU A 182 4.77 -15.07 21.26
C LEU A 182 4.00 -16.25 21.85
N ASP A 183 3.73 -17.29 21.08
CA ASP A 183 2.92 -18.42 21.59
C ASP A 183 3.73 -19.46 22.40
N ASN A 184 5.07 -19.43 22.32
CA ASN A 184 5.96 -20.38 22.98
C ASN A 184 7.18 -19.67 23.60
N HIS A 185 7.81 -20.30 24.60
CA HIS A 185 9.12 -19.88 25.09
C HIS A 185 10.23 -20.15 24.06
N SER A 186 11.14 -19.20 23.93
CA SER A 186 12.41 -19.34 23.19
C SER A 186 13.57 -19.24 24.17
N GLU A 187 14.59 -20.07 23.98
CA GLU A 187 15.85 -20.00 24.77
C GLU A 187 16.63 -18.70 24.51
N SER A 188 16.38 -18.02 23.38
CA SER A 188 17.06 -16.79 22.99
C SER A 188 16.09 -15.66 22.69
N PRO A 189 16.44 -14.40 23.02
CA PRO A 189 15.57 -13.27 22.77
C PRO A 189 15.41 -13.02 21.27
N LEU A 190 14.17 -12.94 20.80
CA LEU A 190 13.85 -12.61 19.41
C LEU A 190 14.26 -11.18 19.06
N VAL A 191 14.03 -10.25 19.99
CA VAL A 191 14.31 -8.82 19.82
C VAL A 191 15.29 -8.35 20.88
N VAL A 192 16.44 -7.87 20.41
CA VAL A 192 17.49 -7.26 21.22
C VAL A 192 17.63 -5.80 20.80
N LEU A 193 17.14 -4.89 21.65
CA LEU A 193 17.18 -3.46 21.37
C LEU A 193 18.54 -2.88 21.82
N ARG A 194 19.49 -2.72 20.91
CA ARG A 194 20.82 -2.13 21.24
C ARG A 194 20.71 -0.67 21.70
N GLN A 195 19.84 0.10 21.04
CA GLN A 195 19.55 1.50 21.36
C GLN A 195 18.09 1.79 21.03
N ALA A 196 17.31 2.20 22.03
CA ALA A 196 15.92 2.62 21.85
C ALA A 196 15.55 3.72 22.88
N PRO A 197 16.22 4.89 22.87
CA PRO A 197 16.08 5.93 23.91
C PRO A 197 14.67 6.57 23.94
N LEU A 198 13.93 6.48 22.84
CA LEU A 198 12.57 7.00 22.73
C LEU A 198 11.50 5.98 23.11
N LEU A 199 11.86 4.75 23.48
CA LEU A 199 10.87 3.72 23.84
C LEU A 199 10.16 4.12 25.13
N ARG A 200 8.84 4.26 25.06
CA ARG A 200 7.97 4.66 26.17
C ARG A 200 6.89 3.63 26.48
N ALA A 201 6.46 2.84 25.51
CA ALA A 201 5.40 1.86 25.70
C ALA A 201 5.79 0.45 25.25
N ALA A 202 5.47 -0.55 26.05
CA ALA A 202 5.62 -1.95 25.70
C ALA A 202 4.33 -2.74 25.98
N VAL A 203 3.93 -3.59 25.05
CA VAL A 203 2.89 -4.61 25.27
C VAL A 203 3.54 -5.96 25.06
N LEU A 204 3.45 -6.85 26.05
CA LEU A 204 4.14 -8.13 26.05
C LEU A 204 3.21 -9.20 26.58
N ASN A 205 3.26 -10.42 26.04
CA ASN A 205 2.78 -11.59 26.78
C ASN A 205 3.91 -12.24 27.61
N ASP A 206 3.57 -13.21 28.45
CA ASP A 206 4.53 -13.83 29.39
C ASP A 206 5.78 -14.38 28.68
N TYR A 207 5.59 -14.98 27.51
CA TYR A 207 6.67 -15.50 26.67
C TYR A 207 7.56 -14.37 26.11
N ALA A 208 6.96 -13.28 25.63
CA ALA A 208 7.69 -12.12 25.10
C ALA A 208 8.47 -11.36 26.16
N ALA A 209 7.94 -11.23 27.38
CA ALA A 209 8.63 -10.57 28.49
C ALA A 209 9.94 -11.29 28.85
N ALA A 210 9.95 -12.63 28.82
CA ALA A 210 11.16 -13.43 29.04
C ALA A 210 12.14 -13.41 27.84
N SER A 211 11.65 -13.13 26.63
CA SER A 211 12.40 -13.24 25.37
C SER A 211 12.82 -11.88 24.79
N THR A 212 12.91 -10.83 25.60
CA THR A 212 13.26 -9.48 25.14
C THR A 212 14.19 -8.74 26.09
N ALA A 213 15.15 -8.02 25.54
CA ALA A 213 16.03 -7.12 26.29
C ALA A 213 15.55 -5.67 26.11
N LEU A 214 14.62 -5.23 26.96
CA LEU A 214 14.03 -3.89 26.90
C LEU A 214 14.73 -2.92 27.88
N PRO A 215 14.82 -1.62 27.54
CA PRO A 215 15.27 -0.58 28.47
C PRO A 215 14.14 -0.24 29.46
N TRP A 216 13.90 -1.12 30.44
CA TRP A 216 12.78 -1.03 31.39
C TRP A 216 12.66 0.32 32.12
N ALA A 217 13.78 0.95 32.45
CA ALA A 217 13.82 2.17 33.27
C ALA A 217 13.15 3.41 32.64
N GLN A 218 12.94 3.42 31.32
CA GLN A 218 12.38 4.56 30.58
C GLN A 218 10.95 4.29 30.05
N LEU A 219 10.38 3.11 30.32
CA LEU A 219 9.01 2.80 29.96
C LEU A 219 8.03 3.57 30.85
N THR A 220 7.06 4.24 30.23
CA THR A 220 5.96 4.94 30.91
C THR A 220 4.65 4.15 30.86
N SER A 221 4.56 3.16 29.95
CA SER A 221 3.40 2.28 29.81
C SER A 221 3.88 0.85 29.56
N LEU A 222 3.44 -0.07 30.40
CA LEU A 222 3.66 -1.51 30.24
C LEU A 222 2.32 -2.22 30.34
N THR A 223 1.99 -3.02 29.34
CA THR A 223 0.80 -3.88 29.36
C THR A 223 1.26 -5.32 29.22
N LEU A 224 0.88 -6.16 30.18
CA LEU A 224 1.11 -7.59 30.12
C LEU A 224 -0.20 -8.27 29.72
N THR A 225 -0.17 -9.03 28.62
CA THR A 225 -1.32 -9.78 28.11
C THR A 225 -1.13 -11.26 28.44
N THR A 226 -2.07 -11.85 29.16
CA THR A 226 -2.11 -13.31 29.38
C THR A 226 -2.57 -14.01 28.11
N VAL A 227 -1.92 -15.14 27.78
CA VAL A 227 -2.30 -16.02 26.66
C VAL A 227 -3.55 -16.81 26.98
#